data_AF-A0A1U8CSI1-F1
#
_entry.id   AF-A0A1U8CSI1-F1
#
_cell.length_a   1.000
_cell.length_b   1.000
_cell.length_c   1.000
_cell.angle_alpha   90.00
_cell.angle_beta   90.00
_cell.angle_gamma   90.00
#
_symmetry.space_group_name_H-M   'P 1'
#
loop_
_entity.id
_entity.type
_entity.pdbx_description
1 polymer ?
#
loop_
_entity_poly.entity_id
_entity_poly.type
_entity_poly.pdbx_seq_one_letter_code
_entity_poly.pdbx_strand_id
1 'polypeptide(L)'
;DLGTLFSIRVVGLSLACSYLSPQDSRPLCHWAVDRALHLRRPGGPPHVKLAVEWDSSVTERLFGSLQEERVQDADSVWRQQQAHQQPNCTLDECFQSYTKEEQLAQDDAWKCPHCQVLQQGVVKLSLWTLPDILIIHLKRFCQVGERRNKLSTLVKFPLSGLNMAPHVARRSTNSKAGPGPWSSWKQPICLPTTYPMDFLYDLYAVCNHHGSLQGGHYT
;
A
#
# COMPACT_ATOMS: atom_id res chain seq x y z
N ASP A 1 -28.89 41.84 -8.92
CA ASP A 1 -28.89 40.36 -8.95
C ASP A 1 -27.47 39.82 -8.84
N LEU A 2 -27.07 39.38 -7.64
CA LEU A 2 -25.92 38.50 -7.53
C LEU A 2 -26.38 37.14 -8.08
N GLY A 3 -25.91 36.75 -9.26
CA GLY A 3 -26.13 35.41 -9.80
C GLY A 3 -25.67 34.30 -8.84
N THR A 4 -25.97 33.05 -9.18
CA THR A 4 -25.63 31.87 -8.39
C THR A 4 -24.16 31.90 -7.92
N LEU A 5 -23.94 31.96 -6.60
CA LEU A 5 -22.60 32.11 -6.02
C LEU A 5 -21.79 30.80 -6.02
N PHE A 6 -22.48 29.67 -5.94
CA PHE A 6 -21.90 28.34 -5.96
C PHE A 6 -22.94 27.33 -6.42
N SER A 7 -22.47 26.19 -6.92
CA SER A 7 -23.28 25.04 -7.27
C SER A 7 -22.92 23.85 -6.38
N ILE A 8 -23.91 23.01 -6.07
CA ILE A 8 -23.69 21.79 -5.29
C ILE A 8 -23.83 20.59 -6.23
N ARG A 9 -22.80 19.74 -6.24
CA ARG A 9 -22.75 18.52 -7.04
C ARG A 9 -22.69 17.27 -6.17
N VAL A 10 -23.48 16.26 -6.51
CA VAL A 10 -23.40 14.91 -5.95
C VAL A 10 -22.25 14.14 -6.62
N VAL A 11 -21.24 13.77 -5.83
CA VAL A 11 -20.01 13.14 -6.32
C VAL A 11 -20.22 11.64 -6.56
N GLY A 12 -19.76 11.12 -7.70
CA GLY A 12 -19.81 9.70 -8.05
C GLY A 12 -20.83 9.32 -9.13
N LEU A 13 -21.48 10.31 -9.77
CA LEU A 13 -22.39 10.13 -10.91
C LEU A 13 -21.83 10.78 -12.18
N SER A 14 -22.37 10.41 -13.35
CA SER A 14 -22.07 11.08 -14.62
C SER A 14 -22.41 12.58 -14.55
N LEU A 15 -21.54 13.42 -15.12
CA LEU A 15 -21.57 14.90 -15.00
C LEU A 15 -22.93 15.52 -15.35
N ALA A 16 -23.61 14.99 -16.37
CA ALA A 16 -24.78 15.60 -16.98
C ALA A 16 -25.98 15.77 -16.03
N CYS A 17 -25.99 15.09 -14.89
CA CYS A 17 -27.18 14.99 -14.04
C CYS A 17 -26.80 14.98 -12.54
N SER A 18 -25.71 15.66 -12.17
CA SER A 18 -25.13 15.56 -10.82
C SER A 18 -25.31 16.80 -9.95
N TYR A 19 -25.85 17.91 -10.48
CA TYR A 19 -26.02 19.18 -9.77
C TYR A 19 -27.41 19.30 -9.14
N LEU A 20 -27.48 19.85 -7.93
CA LEU A 20 -28.71 20.17 -7.21
C LEU A 20 -29.14 21.60 -7.52
N SER A 21 -30.42 21.81 -7.83
CA SER A 21 -30.92 23.14 -8.12
C SER A 21 -31.14 23.93 -6.82
N PRO A 22 -30.76 25.22 -6.76
CA PRO A 22 -31.13 26.09 -5.64
C PRO A 22 -32.65 26.27 -5.49
N GLN A 23 -33.43 26.02 -6.55
CA GLN A 23 -34.88 26.12 -6.52
C GLN A 23 -35.57 24.82 -6.03
N ASP A 24 -34.81 23.74 -5.80
CA ASP A 24 -35.37 22.50 -5.29
C ASP A 24 -35.80 22.67 -3.83
N SER A 25 -37.10 22.53 -3.56
CA SER A 25 -37.64 22.60 -2.20
C SER A 25 -37.16 21.47 -1.28
N ARG A 26 -36.70 20.35 -1.87
CA ARG A 26 -36.23 19.15 -1.17
C ARG A 26 -34.97 18.57 -1.84
N PRO A 27 -33.82 19.24 -1.73
CA PRO A 27 -32.60 18.86 -2.45
C PRO A 27 -32.04 17.49 -2.02
N LEU A 28 -32.35 17.04 -0.80
CA LEU A 28 -31.99 15.71 -0.30
C LEU A 28 -32.88 14.59 -0.84
N CYS A 29 -34.05 14.92 -1.41
CA CYS A 29 -34.94 13.97 -2.10
C CYS A 29 -34.72 14.00 -3.63
N HIS A 30 -33.61 14.56 -4.07
CA HIS A 30 -33.27 14.61 -5.49
C HIS A 30 -32.76 13.24 -5.93
N TRP A 31 -33.18 12.78 -7.12
CA TRP A 31 -32.88 11.43 -7.60
C TRP A 31 -31.37 11.12 -7.69
N ALA A 32 -30.51 12.15 -7.83
CA ALA A 32 -29.05 12.01 -7.79
C ALA A 32 -28.54 11.60 -6.40
N VAL A 33 -29.14 12.14 -5.34
CA VAL A 33 -28.85 11.79 -3.94
C VAL A 33 -29.30 10.35 -3.67
N ASP A 34 -30.51 9.99 -4.12
CA ASP A 34 -31.01 8.62 -4.00
C ASP A 34 -30.09 7.64 -4.70
N ARG A 35 -29.68 7.94 -5.94
CA ARG A 35 -28.79 7.06 -6.71
C ARG A 35 -27.40 6.91 -6.05
N ALA A 36 -26.85 7.99 -5.49
CA ALA A 36 -25.59 7.93 -4.76
C ALA A 36 -25.67 7.01 -3.52
N LEU A 37 -26.81 7.01 -2.81
CA LEU A 37 -27.07 6.10 -1.69
C LEU A 37 -27.22 4.62 -2.10
N HIS A 38 -27.61 4.36 -3.36
CA HIS A 38 -27.74 3.00 -3.91
C HIS A 38 -26.42 2.45 -4.46
N LEU A 39 -25.48 3.29 -4.91
CA LEU A 39 -24.17 2.90 -5.49
C LEU A 39 -23.12 2.47 -4.44
N ARG A 40 -23.57 1.74 -3.41
CA ARG A 40 -22.79 1.41 -2.21
C ARG A 40 -21.47 0.72 -2.52
N ARG A 41 -20.37 1.23 -1.94
CA ARG A 41 -19.14 0.45 -1.75
C ARG A 41 -19.28 -0.40 -0.47
N PRO A 42 -18.76 -1.64 -0.42
CA PRO A 42 -18.78 -2.42 0.82
C PRO A 42 -17.95 -1.72 1.91
N GLY A 43 -18.49 -1.62 3.14
CA GLY A 43 -17.71 -1.23 4.33
C GLY A 43 -17.97 0.16 4.92
N GLY A 44 -19.20 0.47 5.33
CA GLY A 44 -19.50 1.65 6.15
C GLY A 44 -21.00 2.02 6.16
N PRO A 45 -21.42 2.95 7.03
CA PRO A 45 -22.78 3.49 7.00
C PRO A 45 -23.05 4.23 5.67
N PRO A 46 -24.31 4.27 5.20
CA PRO A 46 -24.68 4.99 3.99
C PRO A 46 -24.29 6.46 4.09
N HIS A 47 -23.60 6.97 3.07
CA HIS A 47 -23.18 8.37 3.02
C HIS A 47 -23.25 8.89 1.58
N VAL A 48 -23.42 10.21 1.46
CA VAL A 48 -23.41 10.93 0.18
C VAL A 48 -22.23 11.90 0.19
N LYS A 49 -21.48 11.95 -0.89
CA LYS A 49 -20.39 12.92 -1.08
C LYS A 49 -20.91 14.09 -1.90
N LEU A 50 -20.76 15.30 -1.36
CA LEU A 50 -21.14 16.53 -2.03
C LEU A 50 -19.87 17.35 -2.32
N ALA A 51 -19.82 17.96 -3.50
CA ALA A 51 -18.82 18.97 -3.86
C ALA A 51 -19.54 20.32 -4.00
N VAL A 52 -18.93 21.35 -3.43
CA VAL A 52 -19.39 22.74 -3.61
C VAL A 52 -18.42 23.40 -4.57
N GLU A 53 -18.94 23.92 -5.66
CA GLU A 53 -18.17 24.51 -6.75
C GLU A 53 -18.54 25.99 -6.86
N TRP A 54 -17.56 26.86 -6.67
CA TRP A 54 -17.72 28.30 -6.87
C TRP A 54 -17.24 28.68 -8.27
N ASP A 55 -17.92 29.64 -8.90
CA ASP A 55 -17.43 30.25 -10.12
C ASP A 55 -16.07 30.89 -9.87
N SER A 56 -15.15 30.79 -10.84
CA SER A 56 -13.79 31.34 -10.72
C SER A 56 -13.78 32.82 -10.30
N SER A 57 -14.74 33.61 -10.81
CA SER A 57 -14.89 35.03 -10.46
C SER A 57 -15.44 35.27 -9.06
N VAL A 58 -16.19 34.32 -8.50
CA VAL A 58 -16.67 34.35 -7.11
C VAL A 58 -15.53 33.94 -6.17
N THR A 59 -14.79 32.90 -6.53
CA THR A 59 -13.61 32.44 -5.79
C THR A 59 -12.57 33.56 -5.67
N GLU A 60 -12.25 34.23 -6.78
CA GLU A 60 -11.28 35.34 -6.81
C GLU A 60 -11.76 36.57 -6.01
N ARG A 61 -13.07 36.83 -5.96
CA ARG A 61 -13.64 37.93 -5.15
C ARG A 61 -13.72 37.61 -3.66
N LEU A 62 -14.08 36.38 -3.30
CA LEU A 62 -14.27 35.96 -1.90
C LEU A 62 -12.95 35.60 -1.21
N PHE A 63 -12.03 34.97 -1.95
CA PHE A 63 -10.77 34.46 -1.41
C PHE A 63 -9.53 35.17 -1.97
N GLY A 64 -9.71 36.13 -2.90
CA GLY A 64 -8.60 36.81 -3.58
C GLY A 64 -7.89 35.90 -4.59
N SER A 65 -6.70 36.32 -5.00
CA SER A 65 -5.67 35.35 -5.42
C SER A 65 -5.42 34.46 -4.21
N LEU A 66 -6.02 33.27 -4.18
CA LEU A 66 -5.51 32.15 -3.40
C LEU A 66 -4.12 31.84 -3.94
N GLN A 67 -3.15 32.71 -3.64
CA GLN A 67 -1.78 32.28 -3.48
C GLN A 67 -1.94 31.26 -2.37
N GLU A 68 -1.98 29.97 -2.75
CA GLU A 68 -1.98 28.83 -1.82
C GLU A 68 -1.24 29.32 -0.59
N GLU A 69 -1.96 29.47 0.52
CA GLU A 69 -1.34 29.85 1.77
C GLU A 69 -0.47 28.65 2.10
N ARG A 70 0.75 28.64 1.53
CA ARG A 70 1.69 27.55 1.60
C ARG A 70 2.11 27.59 3.04
N VAL A 71 1.46 26.74 3.83
CA VAL A 71 1.86 26.46 5.20
C VAL A 71 3.34 26.15 5.11
N GLN A 72 4.15 27.00 5.72
CA GLN A 72 5.59 26.79 5.71
C GLN A 72 5.85 25.47 6.42
N ASP A 73 6.52 24.56 5.73
CA ASP A 73 6.93 23.28 6.30
C ASP A 73 7.67 23.54 7.61
N ALA A 74 7.21 22.91 8.69
CA ALA A 74 7.88 23.00 9.98
C ALA A 74 9.30 22.44 9.90
N ASP A 75 10.21 22.89 10.76
CA ASP A 75 11.61 22.41 10.81
C ASP A 75 11.76 20.89 10.93
N SER A 76 10.74 20.20 11.47
CA SER A 76 10.69 18.73 11.51
C SER A 76 10.58 18.10 10.12
N VAL A 77 9.79 18.71 9.24
CA VAL A 77 9.60 18.26 7.85
C VAL A 77 10.89 18.43 7.06
N TRP A 78 11.55 19.58 7.18
CA TRP A 78 12.86 19.84 6.57
C TRP A 78 13.93 18.86 7.04
N ARG A 79 14.01 18.60 8.36
CA ARG A 79 14.95 17.60 8.91
C ARG A 79 14.67 16.20 8.38
N GLN A 80 13.40 15.81 8.25
CA GLN A 80 13.04 14.51 7.71
C GLN A 80 13.36 14.41 6.21
N GLN A 81 13.12 15.47 5.43
CA GLN A 81 13.50 15.54 4.03
C GLN A 81 15.02 15.43 3.84
N GLN A 82 15.83 16.10 4.69
CA GLN A 82 17.28 15.94 4.67
C GLN A 82 17.72 14.51 5.05
N ALA A 83 17.06 13.89 6.04
CA ALA A 83 17.32 12.50 6.38
C ALA A 83 16.98 11.55 5.21
N HIS A 84 15.96 11.88 4.40
CA HIS A 84 15.63 11.15 3.17
C HIS A 84 16.67 11.30 2.04
N GLN A 85 17.59 12.28 2.12
CA GLN A 85 18.71 12.42 1.19
C GLN A 85 19.86 11.45 1.47
N GLN A 86 19.82 10.73 2.60
CA GLN A 86 20.72 9.61 2.87
C GLN A 86 20.48 8.46 1.89
N PRO A 87 21.44 7.52 1.74
CA PRO A 87 21.22 6.32 0.93
C PRO A 87 19.89 5.67 1.31
N ASN A 88 19.06 5.47 0.30
CA ASN A 88 17.75 4.84 0.39
C ASN A 88 17.78 3.51 -0.36
N CYS A 89 16.85 2.63 -0.03
CA CYS A 89 16.62 1.39 -0.76
C CYS A 89 15.13 1.21 -1.01
N THR A 90 14.79 0.26 -1.87
CA THR A 90 13.41 -0.16 -2.11
C THR A 90 13.08 -1.39 -1.26
N LEU A 91 11.79 -1.61 -1.02
CA LEU A 91 11.30 -2.82 -0.40
C LEU A 91 11.62 -4.07 -1.24
N ASP A 92 11.63 -3.93 -2.57
CA ASP A 92 12.03 -4.99 -3.50
C ASP A 92 13.50 -5.41 -3.27
N GLU A 93 14.42 -4.45 -3.17
CA GLU A 93 15.84 -4.72 -2.83
C GLU A 93 15.99 -5.44 -1.48
N CYS A 94 15.13 -5.12 -0.51
CA CYS A 94 15.08 -5.81 0.77
C CYS A 94 14.63 -7.27 0.62
N PHE A 95 13.62 -7.55 -0.20
CA PHE A 95 13.19 -8.92 -0.49
C PHE A 95 14.21 -9.70 -1.32
N GLN A 96 14.85 -9.07 -2.31
CA GLN A 96 15.96 -9.66 -3.06
C GLN A 96 17.08 -10.07 -2.11
N SER A 97 17.45 -9.21 -1.16
CA SER A 97 18.46 -9.53 -0.14
C SER A 97 18.01 -10.67 0.77
N TYR A 98 16.75 -10.66 1.20
CA TYR A 98 16.18 -11.68 2.09
C TYR A 98 16.06 -13.07 1.45
N THR A 99 15.84 -13.13 0.13
CA THR A 99 15.69 -14.37 -0.65
C THR A 99 16.96 -14.74 -1.44
N LYS A 100 18.05 -14.00 -1.21
CA LYS A 100 19.34 -14.25 -1.84
C LYS A 100 19.90 -15.59 -1.37
N GLU A 101 20.59 -16.27 -2.27
CA GLU A 101 21.39 -17.44 -1.94
C GLU A 101 22.62 -17.04 -1.12
N GLU A 102 22.81 -17.70 0.02
CA GLU A 102 23.91 -17.46 0.94
C GLU A 102 24.77 -18.72 1.05
N GLN A 103 26.10 -18.54 1.00
CA GLN A 103 27.05 -19.62 1.23
C GLN A 103 27.21 -19.82 2.74
N LEU A 104 27.07 -21.06 3.20
CA LEU A 104 27.26 -21.39 4.61
C LEU A 104 28.72 -21.18 4.99
N ALA A 105 28.94 -20.45 6.09
CA ALA A 105 30.25 -20.35 6.71
C ALA A 105 30.72 -21.73 7.19
N GLN A 106 32.01 -21.86 7.46
CA GLN A 106 32.57 -23.14 7.91
C GLN A 106 31.93 -23.63 9.22
N ASP A 107 31.64 -22.70 10.13
CA ASP A 107 31.04 -22.98 11.44
C ASP A 107 29.54 -23.32 11.34
N ASP A 108 28.88 -22.91 10.25
CA ASP A 108 27.46 -23.18 9.96
C ASP A 108 27.28 -24.27 8.88
N ALA A 109 28.34 -25.03 8.58
CA ALA A 109 28.32 -26.02 7.51
C ALA A 109 27.24 -27.10 7.74
N TRP A 110 26.56 -27.47 6.67
CA TRP A 110 25.51 -28.48 6.71
C TRP A 110 26.11 -29.89 6.71
N LYS A 111 25.70 -30.73 7.67
CA LYS A 111 26.09 -32.16 7.67
C LYS A 111 25.22 -32.92 6.68
N CYS A 112 25.82 -33.35 5.56
CA CYS A 112 25.12 -34.12 4.55
C CYS A 112 24.70 -35.50 5.12
N PRO A 113 23.41 -35.89 5.09
CA PRO A 113 22.96 -37.17 5.62
C PRO A 113 23.43 -38.36 4.77
N HIS A 114 23.83 -38.13 3.51
CA HIS A 114 24.38 -39.17 2.65
C HIS A 114 25.89 -39.35 2.86
N CYS A 115 26.66 -38.26 2.79
CA CYS A 115 28.12 -38.31 2.89
C CYS A 115 28.63 -38.37 4.34
N GLN A 116 27.77 -38.04 5.32
CA GLN A 116 28.09 -37.96 6.76
C GLN A 116 29.20 -36.96 7.14
N VAL A 117 29.53 -36.03 6.23
CA VAL A 117 30.53 -34.97 6.42
C VAL A 117 29.90 -33.58 6.36
N LEU A 118 30.55 -32.61 7.02
CA LEU A 118 30.17 -31.19 6.94
C LEU A 118 30.50 -30.66 5.54
N GLN A 119 29.55 -29.93 4.96
CA GLN A 119 29.64 -29.34 3.63
C GLN A 119 29.22 -27.88 3.71
N GLN A 120 30.04 -26.99 3.14
CA GLN A 120 29.67 -25.59 2.93
C GLN A 120 28.72 -25.52 1.73
N GLY A 121 27.44 -25.72 2.00
CA GLY A 121 26.38 -25.64 1.01
C GLY A 121 25.90 -24.21 0.78
N VAL A 122 24.99 -24.07 -0.19
CA VAL A 122 24.21 -22.85 -0.40
C VAL A 122 22.85 -23.01 0.24
N VAL A 123 22.41 -22.01 1.01
CA VAL A 123 21.04 -21.92 1.51
C VAL A 123 20.30 -20.83 0.75
N LYS A 124 19.08 -21.15 0.33
CA LYS A 124 18.14 -20.20 -0.26
C LYS A 124 16.86 -20.20 0.52
N LEU A 125 16.40 -19.01 0.90
CA LEU A 125 15.08 -18.83 1.47
C LEU A 125 14.09 -18.43 0.37
N SER A 126 12.89 -19.02 0.39
CA SER A 126 11.79 -18.66 -0.51
C SER A 126 10.47 -18.85 0.20
N LEU A 127 9.47 -18.04 -0.16
CA LEU A 127 8.13 -18.15 0.40
C LEU A 127 7.40 -19.31 -0.26
N TRP A 128 6.81 -20.24 0.51
CA TRP A 128 6.07 -21.37 -0.07
C TRP A 128 4.65 -20.98 -0.47
N THR A 129 3.99 -20.20 0.39
CA THR A 129 2.62 -19.70 0.22
C THR A 129 2.56 -18.26 0.73
N LEU A 130 1.63 -17.48 0.19
CA LEU A 130 1.37 -16.12 0.62
C LEU A 130 0.06 -16.03 1.41
N PRO A 131 0.02 -15.30 2.53
CA PRO A 131 -1.19 -15.11 3.33
C PRO A 131 -2.09 -14.00 2.76
N ASP A 132 -3.39 -14.03 3.02
CA ASP A 132 -4.30 -12.94 2.61
C ASP A 132 -3.89 -11.57 3.17
N ILE A 133 -3.28 -11.56 4.37
CA ILE A 133 -2.72 -10.37 5.01
C ILE A 133 -1.22 -10.60 5.23
N LEU A 134 -0.39 -9.87 4.47
CA LEU A 134 1.07 -9.94 4.56
C LEU A 134 1.60 -8.88 5.53
N ILE A 135 2.28 -9.33 6.59
CA ILE A 135 2.96 -8.45 7.54
C ILE A 135 4.45 -8.42 7.21
N ILE A 136 4.98 -7.22 6.94
CA ILE A 136 6.39 -7.01 6.60
C ILE A 136 7.05 -6.24 7.74
N HIS A 137 8.01 -6.88 8.41
CA HIS A 137 8.80 -6.23 9.45
C HIS A 137 10.19 -5.87 8.92
N LEU A 138 10.49 -4.57 8.89
CA LEU A 138 11.83 -4.07 8.57
C LEU A 138 12.72 -4.19 9.81
N LYS A 139 13.76 -5.04 9.74
CA LYS A 139 14.74 -5.27 10.82
C LYS A 139 15.65 -4.05 11.03
N ARG A 140 15.11 -2.99 11.63
CA ARG A 140 15.79 -1.70 11.79
C ARG A 140 16.73 -1.65 13.00
N PHE A 141 16.56 -2.51 13.99
CA PHE A 141 17.42 -2.49 15.17
C PHE A 141 18.51 -3.54 15.03
N CYS A 142 19.76 -3.10 15.19
CA CYS A 142 20.91 -3.98 15.18
C CYS A 142 21.75 -3.73 16.43
N GLN A 143 22.40 -4.79 16.91
CA GLN A 143 23.40 -4.70 17.97
C GLN A 143 24.75 -5.14 17.39
N VAL A 144 25.74 -4.27 17.50
CA VAL A 144 27.12 -4.53 17.06
C VAL A 144 28.01 -4.34 18.27
N GLY A 145 28.51 -5.46 18.83
CA GLY A 145 29.16 -5.47 20.14
C GLY A 145 28.19 -4.97 21.23
N GLU A 146 28.61 -3.95 21.98
CA GLU A 146 27.80 -3.32 23.02
C GLU A 146 26.88 -2.20 22.49
N ARG A 147 27.09 -1.75 21.24
CA ARG A 147 26.31 -0.65 20.66
C ARG A 147 25.03 -1.15 20.04
N ARG A 148 23.92 -0.53 20.42
CA ARG A 148 22.58 -0.75 19.85
C ARG A 148 22.23 0.42 18.96
N ASN A 149 22.02 0.16 17.66
CA ASN A 149 21.75 1.17 16.65
C ASN A 149 20.39 0.93 15.99
N LYS A 150 19.78 2.02 15.52
CA LYS A 150 18.58 1.98 14.68
C LYS A 150 18.93 2.44 13.28
N LEU A 151 18.64 1.62 12.28
CA LEU A 151 18.75 1.94 10.86
C LEU A 151 17.64 2.92 10.47
N SER A 152 18.05 4.15 10.19
CA SER A 152 17.19 5.24 9.71
C SER A 152 17.04 5.27 8.18
N THR A 153 17.62 4.30 7.47
CA THR A 153 17.53 4.16 6.00
C THR A 153 16.08 4.25 5.54
N LEU A 154 15.81 5.16 4.61
CA LEU A 154 14.50 5.27 3.96
C LEU A 154 14.30 4.03 3.07
N VAL A 155 13.21 3.30 3.33
CA VAL A 155 12.79 2.17 2.49
C VAL A 155 11.57 2.63 1.71
N LYS A 156 11.71 2.71 0.38
CA LYS A 156 10.61 3.05 -0.52
C LYS A 156 9.77 1.79 -0.77
N PHE A 157 8.48 1.86 -0.48
CA PHE A 157 7.54 0.77 -0.70
C PHE A 157 6.32 1.29 -1.50
N PRO A 158 5.72 0.46 -2.36
CA PRO A 158 4.51 0.84 -3.09
C PRO A 158 3.30 0.86 -2.15
N LEU A 159 2.35 1.77 -2.43
CA LEU A 159 1.06 1.80 -1.74
C LEU A 159 0.08 0.77 -2.31
N SER A 160 0.26 0.40 -3.57
CA SER A 160 -0.60 -0.55 -4.28
C SER A 160 0.22 -1.41 -5.24
N GLY A 161 -0.22 -2.65 -5.49
CA GLY A 161 0.37 -3.53 -6.48
C GLY A 161 1.78 -4.03 -6.15
N LEU A 162 2.08 -4.25 -4.86
CA LEU A 162 3.31 -4.94 -4.45
C LEU A 162 3.29 -6.38 -5.00
N ASN A 163 4.20 -6.71 -5.91
CA ASN A 163 4.29 -8.03 -6.52
C ASN A 163 5.21 -8.98 -5.74
N MET A 164 4.63 -9.99 -5.10
CA MET A 164 5.37 -10.99 -4.33
C MET A 164 5.78 -12.23 -5.14
N ALA A 165 5.32 -12.36 -6.39
CA ALA A 165 5.59 -13.54 -7.23
C ALA A 165 7.08 -13.92 -7.35
N PRO A 166 8.04 -12.97 -7.50
CA PRO A 166 9.46 -13.31 -7.61
C PRO A 166 10.05 -13.99 -6.36
N HIS A 167 9.42 -13.81 -5.20
CA HIS A 167 9.92 -14.31 -3.91
C HIS A 167 9.25 -15.61 -3.46
N VAL A 168 8.30 -16.13 -4.25
CA VAL A 168 7.60 -17.39 -3.99
C VAL A 168 8.29 -18.54 -4.71
N ALA A 169 8.42 -19.67 -4.02
CA ALA A 169 8.99 -20.90 -4.56
C ALA A 169 8.20 -21.37 -5.78
N ARG A 170 8.91 -21.60 -6.89
CA ARG A 170 8.30 -22.16 -8.11
C ARG A 170 7.84 -23.59 -7.84
N ARG A 171 6.52 -23.82 -7.83
CA ARG A 171 5.99 -25.18 -7.91
C ARG A 171 6.30 -25.74 -9.30
N SER A 172 6.98 -26.89 -9.34
CA SER A 172 7.10 -27.68 -10.56
C SER A 172 5.69 -28.01 -11.05
N THR A 173 5.28 -27.43 -12.18
CA THR A 173 4.06 -27.82 -12.89
C THR A 173 4.32 -29.10 -13.67
N ASN A 174 4.69 -30.18 -12.99
CA ASN A 174 4.52 -31.52 -13.54
C ASN A 174 3.09 -31.98 -13.29
N SER A 175 2.14 -31.26 -13.88
CA SER A 175 0.72 -31.65 -13.92
C SER A 175 0.42 -32.18 -15.31
N LYS A 176 0.67 -33.48 -15.51
CA LYS A 176 -0.35 -34.27 -16.21
C LYS A 176 -1.63 -34.06 -15.41
N ALA A 177 -2.60 -33.38 -15.99
CA ALA A 177 -3.91 -33.16 -15.38
C ALA A 177 -4.56 -34.54 -15.13
N GLY A 178 -4.42 -35.05 -13.91
CA GLY A 178 -5.20 -36.18 -13.43
C GLY A 178 -6.54 -35.67 -12.90
N PRO A 179 -7.67 -36.28 -13.28
CA PRO A 179 -8.98 -35.89 -12.75
C PRO A 179 -9.12 -36.50 -11.34
N GLY A 180 -8.74 -35.73 -10.33
CA GLY A 180 -8.93 -36.09 -8.92
C GLY A 180 -10.02 -35.21 -8.28
N PRO A 181 -11.04 -35.77 -7.64
CA PRO A 181 -12.12 -35.02 -7.01
C PRO A 181 -11.70 -34.61 -5.60
N TRP A 182 -10.95 -33.50 -5.47
CA TRP A 182 -10.88 -32.79 -4.19
C TRP A 182 -10.92 -31.28 -4.40
N SER A 183 -11.70 -30.64 -3.53
CA SER A 183 -12.40 -29.37 -3.69
C SER A 183 -11.52 -28.17 -4.05
N SER A 184 -11.73 -27.66 -5.27
CA SER A 184 -11.26 -26.37 -5.77
C SER A 184 -12.16 -25.24 -5.25
N TRP A 185 -11.94 -24.79 -4.02
CA TRP A 185 -12.57 -23.55 -3.58
C TRP A 185 -11.88 -22.37 -4.28
N LYS A 186 -12.66 -21.77 -5.18
CA LYS A 186 -12.48 -20.46 -5.85
C LYS A 186 -11.39 -20.38 -6.91
N GLN A 187 -11.78 -20.63 -8.17
CA GLN A 187 -11.23 -19.84 -9.28
C GLN A 187 -12.34 -18.94 -9.82
N PRO A 188 -12.21 -17.60 -9.75
CA PRO A 188 -12.95 -16.72 -10.63
C PRO A 188 -12.42 -16.91 -12.05
N ILE A 189 -13.36 -17.18 -12.94
CA ILE A 189 -13.20 -17.29 -14.37
C ILE A 189 -12.72 -15.94 -14.95
N CYS A 190 -11.65 -16.02 -15.75
CA CYS A 190 -11.21 -15.07 -16.78
C CYS A 190 -10.66 -13.69 -16.37
N LEU A 191 -9.33 -13.54 -16.49
CA LEU A 191 -8.67 -12.42 -17.18
C LEU A 191 -7.25 -12.84 -17.62
N PRO A 192 -6.84 -12.65 -18.90
CA PRO A 192 -5.46 -12.90 -19.30
C PRO A 192 -4.63 -11.65 -19.03
N THR A 193 -3.88 -11.59 -17.93
CA THR A 193 -2.85 -10.55 -17.72
C THR A 193 -1.76 -11.02 -16.76
N THR A 194 -0.72 -11.64 -17.31
CA THR A 194 0.70 -11.76 -16.85
C THR A 194 1.09 -12.13 -15.40
N TYR A 195 0.26 -12.00 -14.36
CA TYR A 195 0.51 -12.50 -13.00
C TYR A 195 -0.83 -12.86 -12.32
N PRO A 196 -0.95 -13.99 -11.60
CA PRO A 196 -2.14 -14.26 -10.80
C PRO A 196 -2.31 -13.15 -9.76
N MET A 197 -3.53 -12.62 -9.62
CA MET A 197 -3.82 -11.55 -8.64
C MET A 197 -3.45 -11.93 -7.20
N ASP A 198 -3.35 -13.23 -6.92
CA ASP A 198 -2.97 -13.82 -5.63
C ASP A 198 -1.56 -13.42 -5.13
N PHE A 199 -0.74 -12.78 -5.97
CA PHE A 199 0.61 -12.32 -5.62
C PHE A 199 0.70 -10.81 -5.38
N LEU A 200 -0.40 -10.07 -5.58
CA LEU A 200 -0.42 -8.61 -5.48
C LEU A 200 -0.98 -8.17 -4.12
N TYR A 201 -0.30 -7.21 -3.50
CA TYR A 201 -0.71 -6.62 -2.23
C TYR A 201 -0.83 -5.10 -2.32
N ASP A 202 -1.89 -4.58 -1.72
CA ASP A 202 -2.05 -3.15 -1.45
C ASP A 202 -1.77 -2.88 0.03
N LEU A 203 -1.09 -1.76 0.30
CA LEU A 203 -0.77 -1.33 1.65
C LEU A 203 -2.01 -0.76 2.32
N TYR A 204 -2.35 -1.28 3.50
CA TYR A 204 -3.49 -0.78 4.28
C TYR A 204 -3.09 -0.12 5.61
N ALA A 205 -1.91 -0.41 6.15
CA ALA A 205 -1.44 0.14 7.42
C ALA A 205 0.10 0.16 7.49
N VAL A 206 0.64 1.09 8.28
CA VAL A 206 2.06 1.20 8.61
C VAL A 206 2.17 1.44 10.12
N CYS A 207 3.04 0.69 10.78
CA CYS A 207 3.47 0.97 12.15
C CYS A 207 4.80 1.72 12.10
N ASN A 208 4.80 2.97 12.53
CA ASN A 208 5.98 3.83 12.52
C ASN A 208 6.66 3.76 13.88
N HIS A 209 7.98 3.92 13.91
CA HIS A 209 8.74 4.05 15.15
C HIS A 209 9.63 5.29 15.09
N HIS A 210 9.55 6.12 16.13
CA HIS A 210 10.37 7.32 16.32
C HIS A 210 11.23 7.15 17.57
N GLY A 211 12.46 7.68 17.56
CA GLY A 211 13.41 7.50 18.67
C GLY A 211 14.34 6.28 18.51
N SER A 212 15.07 5.96 19.59
CA SER A 212 16.10 4.93 19.67
C SER A 212 15.55 3.63 20.24
N LEU A 213 16.42 2.60 20.39
CA LEU A 213 16.02 1.34 21.03
C LEU A 213 15.80 1.49 22.54
N GLN A 214 16.46 2.46 23.19
CA GLN A 214 16.34 2.71 24.63
C GLN A 214 15.09 3.54 24.97
N GLY A 215 14.54 4.27 24.00
CA GLY A 215 13.36 5.09 24.18
C GLY A 215 12.84 5.59 22.85
N GLY A 216 11.55 5.36 22.62
CA GLY A 216 10.89 5.71 21.37
C GLY A 216 9.37 5.68 21.49
N HIS A 217 8.71 5.93 20.36
CA HIS A 217 7.27 6.03 20.26
C HIS A 217 6.77 5.37 18.97
N TYR A 218 5.65 4.68 19.06
CA TYR A 218 5.01 3.99 17.93
C TYR A 218 3.70 4.68 17.55
N THR A 219 3.44 4.81 16.25
CA THR A 219 2.20 5.37 15.68
C THR A 219 1.69 4.52 14.53
#